data_AF-A0A4R2TLM8-F1
#
_entry.id   AF-A0A4R2TLM8-F1
#
_cell.length_a   1.000
_cell.length_b   1.000
_cell.length_c   1.000
_cell.angle_alpha   90.00
_cell.angle_beta   90.00
_cell.angle_gamma   90.00
#
_symmetry.space_group_name_H-M   'P 1'
#
loop_
_entity.id
_entity.type
_entity.pdbx_description
1 polymer ?
#
loop_
_entity_poly.entity_id
_entity_poly.type
_entity_poly.pdbx_seq_one_letter_code
_entity_poly.pdbx_strand_id
1 'polypeptide(L)' 'MSTFGFMPELGHKMAAYTELVISMLGFYGSAAIMLNAQFRRVFLPVGKPLGIFYKNRDTYTKAVA' A
#
# COMPACT_ATOMS: atom_id res chain seq x y z
N MET A 1 14.45 7.83 20.17
CA MET A 1 15.89 7.75 19.83
C MET A 1 16.29 9.07 19.21
N SER A 2 17.13 9.85 19.89
CA SER A 2 17.54 11.20 19.46
C SER A 2 19.00 11.17 19.00
N THR A 3 19.23 10.90 17.71
CA THR A 3 20.57 10.80 17.11
C THR A 3 21.12 12.15 16.63
N PHE A 4 20.29 13.18 16.47
CA PHE A 4 20.75 14.52 16.14
C PHE A 4 20.36 15.48 17.27
N GLY A 5 21.34 15.98 18.01
CA GLY A 5 21.18 16.89 19.15
C GLY A 5 20.68 18.30 18.78
N PHE A 6 19.78 18.43 17.80
CA PHE A 6 19.40 19.72 17.22
C PHE A 6 17.98 20.20 17.50
N MET A 7 17.01 19.33 17.84
CA MET A 7 15.69 19.80 18.32
C MET A 7 14.81 18.61 18.76
N PRO A 8 14.79 18.22 20.05
CA PRO A 8 13.94 17.10 20.50
C PRO A 8 12.44 17.39 20.37
N GLU A 9 12.00 18.64 20.54
CA GLU A 9 10.58 19.00 20.51
C GLU A 9 9.96 19.06 19.10
N LEU A 10 10.71 19.56 18.10
CA LEU A 10 10.23 19.57 16.72
C LEU A 10 10.19 18.15 16.14
N GLY A 11 11.20 17.33 16.43
CA GLY A 11 11.24 15.93 15.98
C GLY A 11 10.10 15.09 16.54
N HIS A 12 9.76 15.23 17.83
CA HIS A 12 8.67 14.45 18.45
C HIS A 12 7.29 14.82 17.90
N LYS A 13 6.99 16.12 17.72
CA LYS A 13 5.70 16.54 17.17
C LYS A 13 5.55 16.11 15.71
N MET A 14 6.59 16.30 14.90
CA MET A 14 6.60 15.88 13.50
C MET A 14 6.51 14.35 13.36
N ALA A 15 7.21 13.60 14.22
CA ALA A 15 7.10 12.15 14.27
C ALA A 15 5.67 11.70 14.61
N ALA A 16 5.04 12.30 15.63
CA ALA A 16 3.67 11.96 16.01
C ALA A 16 2.66 12.21 14.89
N TYR A 17 2.76 13.35 14.17
CA TYR A 17 1.91 13.61 13.00
C TYR A 17 2.19 12.60 11.88
N THR A 18 3.45 12.26 11.66
CA THR A 18 3.86 11.29 10.64
C THR A 18 3.33 9.90 10.96
N GLU A 19 3.42 9.45 12.21
CA GLU A 19 2.87 8.18 12.68
C GLU A 19 1.34 8.15 12.56
N LEU A 20 0.66 9.25 12.88
CA LEU A 20 -0.79 9.35 12.69
C LEU A 20 -1.16 9.21 11.20
N VAL A 21 -0.50 9.94 10.31
CA VAL A 21 -0.73 9.86 8.86
C VAL A 21 -0.41 8.48 8.31
N ILE A 22 0.72 7.88 8.68
CA ILE A 22 1.11 6.52 8.25
C ILE A 22 0.09 5.50 8.73
N SER A 23 -0.38 5.60 9.98
CA SER A 23 -1.40 4.69 10.51
C SER A 23 -2.71 4.80 9.73
N MET A 24 -3.17 6.01 9.42
CA MET A 24 -4.36 6.24 8.60
C MET A 24 -4.21 5.66 7.20
N LEU A 25 -3.06 5.87 6.54
CA LEU A 25 -2.78 5.30 5.22
C LEU A 25 -2.70 3.77 5.25
N GLY A 26 -2.09 3.19 6.30
CA GLY A 26 -2.01 1.76 6.51
C GLY A 26 -3.39 1.11 6.70
N PHE A 27 -4.25 1.73 7.52
CA PHE A 27 -5.64 1.29 7.70
C PHE A 27 -6.45 1.44 6.41
N TYR A 28 -6.24 2.51 5.64
CA TYR A 28 -6.90 2.69 4.35
C TYR A 28 -6.55 1.56 3.38
N GLY A 29 -5.26 1.26 3.23
CA GLY A 29 -4.79 0.18 2.36
C GLY A 29 -5.33 -1.20 2.76
N SER A 30 -5.30 -1.52 4.06
CA SER A 30 -5.79 -2.82 4.55
C SER A 30 -7.30 -2.96 4.39
N ALA A 31 -8.07 -1.91 4.72
CA ALA A 31 -9.51 -1.88 4.52
C ALA A 31 -9.88 -2.00 3.05
N ALA A 32 -9.18 -1.28 2.16
CA ALA A 32 -9.43 -1.33 0.73
C ALA A 32 -9.20 -2.72 0.14
N ILE A 33 -8.16 -3.44 0.57
CA ILE A 33 -7.91 -4.82 0.12
C ILE A 33 -9.03 -5.76 0.62
N MET A 34 -9.37 -5.69 1.91
CA MET A 34 -10.44 -6.51 2.50
C MET A 34 -11.77 -6.30 1.76
N LEU A 35 -12.15 -5.04 1.54
CA LEU A 35 -13.44 -4.68 0.96
C LEU A 35 -13.49 -4.99 -0.54
N ASN A 36 -12.42 -4.71 -1.28
CA ASN A 36 -12.34 -5.03 -2.70
C ASN A 36 -12.38 -6.54 -2.94
N ALA A 37 -11.76 -7.34 -2.05
CA ALA A 37 -11.82 -8.80 -2.09
C ALA A 37 -13.23 -9.32 -1.76
N GLN A 38 -13.88 -8.77 -0.74
CA GLN A 38 -15.20 -9.21 -0.29
C GLN A 38 -16.31 -8.91 -1.30
N PHE A 39 -16.28 -7.74 -1.94
CA PHE A 39 -17.31 -7.31 -2.89
C PHE A 39 -16.98 -7.61 -4.36
N ARG A 40 -15.78 -8.13 -4.67
CA ARG A 40 -15.28 -8.37 -6.04
C ARG A 40 -15.42 -7.16 -6.99
N ARG A 41 -15.47 -5.96 -6.44
CA ARG A 41 -15.50 -4.68 -7.16
C ARG A 41 -14.59 -3.70 -6.45
N VAL A 42 -14.12 -2.68 -7.17
CA VAL A 42 -13.35 -1.60 -6.55
C VAL A 42 -14.30 -0.77 -5.69
N PHE A 43 -14.29 -1.02 -4.38
CA PHE A 43 -15.02 -0.25 -3.38
C PHE A 43 -14.19 0.96 -2.92
N LEU A 44 -12.89 0.76 -2.70
CA LEU A 44 -11.91 1.83 -2.41
C LEU A 44 -10.81 1.83 -3.49
N PRO A 45 -10.54 2.99 -4.12
CA PRO A 45 -9.52 3.09 -5.16
C PRO A 45 -8.11 3.01 -4.57
N VAL A 46 -7.39 1.93 -4.86
CA VAL A 46 -5.99 1.72 -4.42
C VAL A 46 -4.96 1.99 -5.52
N GLY A 47 -5.39 2.59 -6.62
CA GLY A 47 -4.57 2.78 -7.82
C GLY A 47 -4.50 1.54 -8.73
N LYS A 48 -3.78 1.68 -9.85
CA LYS A 48 -3.60 0.60 -10.82
C LYS A 48 -2.53 -0.37 -10.32
N PRO A 49 -2.72 -1.69 -10.41
CA PRO A 49 -1.67 -2.64 -10.06
C PRO A 49 -0.42 -2.36 -10.88
N LEU A 50 0.74 -2.41 -10.23
CA LEU A 50 2.03 -2.36 -10.90
C LEU A 50 2.11 -3.61 -11.80
N GLY A 51 2.07 -3.40 -13.12
CA GLY A 51 2.00 -4.45 -14.14
C GLY A 51 3.29 -5.26 -14.30
N ILE A 52 4.02 -5.52 -13.21
CA ILE A 52 5.32 -6.21 -13.23
C ILE A 52 5.12 -7.71 -13.44
N PHE A 53 3.95 -8.25 -13.08
CA PHE A 53 3.59 -9.65 -13.30
C PHE A 53 2.48 -9.78 -14.35
N TYR A 54 2.86 -9.76 -15.62
CA TYR A 54 2.03 -10.35 -16.66
C TYR A 54 2.29 -11.86 -16.68
N LYS A 55 1.32 -12.66 -16.22
CA LYS A 55 1.33 -14.09 -16.55
C LYS A 55 0.81 -14.22 -17.99
N ASN A 56 1.72 -14.30 -18.95
CA ASN A 56 1.40 -14.66 -20.34
C ASN A 56 0.69 -16.01 -20.34
N ARG A 57 -0.65 -16.00 -20.46
CA ARG A 57 -1.45 -17.22 -20.67
C ARG A 57 -1.29 -17.75 -22.11
N ASP A 58 -0.78 -16.90 -23.00
CA ASP A 58 -0.51 -17.12 -24.41
C ASP A 58 0.60 -18.15 -24.68
N THR A 59 1.50 -18.42 -23.74
CA THR A 59 2.53 -19.46 -23.88
C THR A 59 1.97 -20.88 -23.69
N TYR A 60 0.93 -21.06 -22.86
CA TYR A 60 0.38 -22.38 -22.56
C TYR A 60 -0.48 -22.96 -23.69
N THR A 61 -1.07 -22.13 -24.55
CA THR A 61 -1.80 -22.62 -25.73
C THR A 61 -0.85 -23.04 -26.86
N LYS A 62 0.34 -22.43 -26.95
CA LYS A 62 1.33 -22.76 -27.99
C LYS A 62 2.18 -24.00 -27.69
N ALA A 63 2.25 -24.44 -26.43
CA ALA A 63 3.00 -25.64 -26.04
C ALA A 63 2.20 -26.95 -26.19
N VAL A 64 0.90 -26.85 -26.51
CA VAL A 64 -0.05 -27.98 -26.56
C VAL A 64 -0.71 -28.10 -27.94
N ALA A 65 -0.25 -27.30 -28.92
CA ALA A 65 -0.63 -27.35 -30.33
C ALA A 65 0.61 -27.74 -31.15
#